data_AF-A0A963PJN1-F1
#
_entry.id   AF-A0A963PJN1-F1
#
_cell.length_a   1.000
_cell.length_b   1.000
_cell.length_c   1.000
_cell.angle_alpha   90.00
_cell.angle_beta   90.00
_cell.angle_gamma   90.00
#
_symmetry.space_group_name_H-M   'P 1'
#
loop_
_entity.id
_entity.type
_entity.pdbx_description
1 polymer ?
#
loop_
_entity_poly.entity_id
_entity_poly.type
_entity_poly.pdbx_seq_one_letter_code
_entity_poly.pdbx_strand_id
1 'polypeptide(L)'
;AERNANAALVVGIDPGDFPIRFPGDAPLWTASFGEVDGPRYAREAEALAAKGKTHPLAGIVLQRQLESRAFELGGCNYEAPGQKVGDFIAGQPSSGFGEVLPSYKPGVRLGDLAPALPPYAIEAIREALPAFGRKIKGYDMADAVLTGVETRTSSPLRITRGDDCQSLNTRGLYPAGEGAGYAGGILSAGVDGIKVAEALARDVLEQA
;
A
#
# COMPACT_ATOMS: atom_id res chain seq x y z
N ALA A 1 5.89 22.09 -22.96
CA ALA A 1 5.76 22.01 -21.49
C ALA A 1 5.19 20.64 -21.18
N GLU A 2 5.92 19.83 -20.43
CA GLU A 2 5.48 18.50 -20.01
C GLU A 2 4.22 18.68 -19.15
N ARG A 3 3.06 18.20 -19.63
CA ARG A 3 1.75 18.38 -18.98
C ARG A 3 1.39 17.22 -18.04
N ASN A 4 2.31 16.29 -17.80
CA ASN A 4 2.07 15.08 -17.03
C ASN A 4 2.96 15.07 -15.79
N ALA A 5 2.65 15.92 -14.83
CA ALA A 5 3.20 15.79 -13.48
C ALA A 5 2.28 14.87 -12.68
N ASN A 6 2.77 13.67 -12.35
CA ASN A 6 2.10 12.79 -11.41
C ASN A 6 2.62 13.10 -10.00
N ALA A 7 1.73 13.16 -9.02
CA ALA A 7 2.08 13.26 -7.62
C ALA A 7 1.28 12.23 -6.82
N ALA A 8 1.88 11.74 -5.75
CA ALA A 8 1.22 10.85 -4.80
C ALA A 8 1.08 11.56 -3.44
N LEU A 9 -0.05 11.36 -2.80
CA LEU A 9 -0.31 11.78 -1.43
C LEU A 9 -0.25 10.55 -0.54
N VAL A 10 0.69 10.54 0.40
CA VAL A 10 0.91 9.41 1.30
C VAL A 10 0.33 9.75 2.66
N VAL A 11 -0.47 8.83 3.20
CA VAL A 11 -1.00 8.89 4.56
C VAL A 11 -0.35 7.74 5.36
N GLY A 12 0.04 8.03 6.60
CA GLY A 12 0.58 7.03 7.51
C GLY A 12 -0.47 5.96 7.86
N ILE A 13 -0.01 4.73 8.00
CA ILE A 13 -0.81 3.59 8.45
C ILE A 13 -0.10 3.04 9.68
N ASP A 14 -0.87 2.79 10.74
CA ASP A 14 -0.37 2.22 11.98
C ASP A 14 -0.92 0.80 12.20
N PRO A 15 -0.31 -0.01 13.08
CA PRO A 15 -0.81 -1.36 13.36
C PRO A 15 -2.27 -1.42 13.84
N GLY A 16 -2.82 -0.31 14.35
CA GLY A 16 -4.22 -0.18 14.74
C GLY A 16 -5.19 -0.10 13.56
N ASP A 17 -4.71 0.21 12.36
CA ASP A 17 -5.52 0.28 11.14
C ASP A 17 -5.71 -1.08 10.48
N PHE A 18 -4.92 -2.09 10.89
CA PHE A 18 -4.99 -3.40 10.27
C PHE A 18 -6.29 -4.15 10.64
N PRO A 19 -6.75 -5.08 9.79
CA PRO A 19 -7.91 -5.93 10.07
C PRO A 19 -7.69 -6.92 11.23
N ILE A 20 -7.86 -6.44 12.46
CA ILE A 20 -7.64 -7.19 13.71
C ILE A 20 -8.87 -7.27 14.62
N ARG A 21 -10.06 -6.88 14.13
CA ARG A 21 -11.33 -6.93 14.86
C ARG A 21 -12.00 -8.29 14.65
N PHE A 22 -11.62 -9.27 15.46
CA PHE A 22 -12.18 -10.62 15.38
C PHE A 22 -13.47 -10.78 16.19
N PRO A 23 -14.40 -11.66 15.75
CA PRO A 23 -14.33 -12.51 14.55
C PRO A 23 -14.68 -11.77 13.24
N GLY A 24 -15.08 -10.50 13.30
CA GLY A 24 -15.60 -9.73 12.15
C GLY A 24 -14.64 -9.63 10.96
N ASP A 25 -13.33 -9.51 11.21
CA ASP A 25 -12.33 -9.38 10.15
C ASP A 25 -11.85 -10.73 9.59
N ALA A 26 -12.22 -11.88 10.18
CA ALA A 26 -11.77 -13.20 9.73
C ALA A 26 -12.02 -13.49 8.24
N PRO A 27 -13.13 -13.07 7.61
CA PRO A 27 -13.34 -13.24 6.17
C PRO A 27 -12.28 -12.51 5.31
N LEU A 28 -11.72 -11.40 5.76
CA LEU A 28 -10.66 -10.68 5.04
C LEU A 28 -9.36 -11.50 4.99
N TRP A 29 -9.08 -12.27 6.04
CA TRP A 29 -7.95 -13.19 6.10
C TRP A 29 -8.14 -14.37 5.15
N THR A 30 -9.35 -14.94 5.09
CA THR A 30 -9.72 -15.97 4.10
C THR A 30 -9.62 -15.45 2.67
N ALA A 31 -10.14 -14.25 2.39
CA ALA A 31 -9.99 -13.62 1.07
C ALA A 31 -8.51 -13.38 0.70
N SER A 32 -7.65 -13.13 1.69
CA SER A 32 -6.23 -12.85 1.48
C SER A 32 -5.36 -14.11 1.33
N PHE A 33 -5.69 -15.21 2.00
CA PHE A 33 -4.80 -16.39 2.03
C PHE A 33 -5.50 -17.69 1.62
N GLY A 34 -6.74 -17.62 1.15
CA GLY A 34 -7.53 -18.76 0.70
C GLY A 34 -8.14 -19.57 1.85
N GLU A 35 -8.91 -20.60 1.48
CA GLU A 35 -9.73 -21.41 2.41
C GLU A 35 -8.92 -22.24 3.41
N VAL A 36 -7.64 -22.51 3.11
CA VAL A 36 -6.77 -23.33 3.97
C VAL A 36 -6.02 -22.45 4.95
N ASP A 37 -5.20 -21.53 4.44
CA ASP A 37 -4.32 -20.72 5.27
C ASP A 37 -5.02 -19.52 5.91
N GLY A 38 -6.05 -18.96 5.27
CA GLY A 38 -6.76 -17.80 5.78
C GLY A 38 -7.43 -18.01 7.14
N PRO A 39 -8.26 -19.06 7.33
CA PRO A 39 -8.83 -19.37 8.64
C PRO A 39 -7.78 -19.67 9.70
N ARG A 40 -6.64 -20.25 9.30
CA ARG A 40 -5.51 -20.51 10.21
C ARG A 40 -4.87 -19.20 10.67
N TYR A 41 -4.48 -18.33 9.74
CA TYR A 41 -3.89 -17.04 10.07
C TYR A 41 -4.86 -16.10 10.79
N ALA A 42 -6.17 -16.17 10.51
CA ALA A 42 -7.18 -15.41 11.25
C ALA A 42 -7.17 -15.77 12.75
N ARG A 43 -7.14 -17.07 13.08
CA ARG A 43 -7.07 -17.54 14.48
C ARG A 43 -5.74 -17.16 15.14
N GLU A 44 -4.63 -17.25 14.41
CA GLU A 44 -3.32 -16.80 14.90
C GLU A 44 -3.32 -15.30 15.19
N ALA A 45 -3.92 -14.50 14.30
CA ALA A 45 -4.05 -13.06 14.45
C ALA A 45 -4.98 -12.66 15.60
N GLU A 46 -6.10 -13.35 15.80
CA GLU A 46 -6.98 -13.17 16.96
C GLU A 46 -6.24 -13.43 18.28
N ALA A 47 -5.48 -14.53 18.35
CA ALA A 47 -4.69 -14.88 19.52
C ALA A 47 -3.56 -13.88 19.83
N LEU A 48 -2.98 -13.26 18.80
CA LEU A 48 -1.99 -12.20 18.94
C LEU A 48 -2.62 -10.87 19.36
N ALA A 49 -3.76 -10.51 18.76
CA ALA A 49 -4.50 -9.29 19.08
C ALA A 49 -4.95 -9.28 20.55
N ALA A 50 -5.39 -10.43 21.08
CA ALA A 50 -5.71 -10.61 22.50
C ALA A 50 -4.52 -10.36 23.45
N LYS A 51 -3.29 -10.39 22.93
CA LYS A 51 -2.04 -10.10 23.65
C LYS A 51 -1.48 -8.71 23.33
N GLY A 52 -2.24 -7.85 22.66
CA GLY A 52 -1.79 -6.53 22.20
C GLY A 52 -0.70 -6.60 21.13
N LYS A 53 -0.62 -7.70 20.37
CA LYS A 53 0.34 -7.90 19.29
C LYS A 53 -0.36 -7.97 17.95
N THR A 54 0.32 -7.52 16.93
CA THR A 54 -0.15 -7.57 15.55
C THR A 54 0.45 -8.77 14.83
N HIS A 55 -0.37 -9.51 14.10
CA HIS A 55 0.11 -10.59 13.25
C HIS A 55 0.94 -10.01 12.08
N PRO A 56 2.13 -10.53 11.78
CA PRO A 56 3.00 -9.96 10.75
C PRO A 56 2.31 -9.75 9.40
N LEU A 57 1.48 -10.71 8.98
CA LEU A 57 0.75 -10.65 7.70
C LEU A 57 -0.43 -9.66 7.66
N ALA A 58 -0.77 -8.97 8.76
CA ALA A 58 -1.99 -8.14 8.83
C ALA A 58 -1.94 -6.94 7.85
N GLY A 59 -0.76 -6.40 7.57
CA GLY A 59 -0.60 -5.33 6.57
C GLY A 59 -0.93 -5.79 5.14
N ILE A 60 -0.66 -7.05 4.79
CA ILE A 60 -1.08 -7.63 3.49
C ILE A 60 -2.61 -7.70 3.41
N VAL A 61 -3.26 -8.06 4.52
CA VAL A 61 -4.73 -8.13 4.56
C VAL A 61 -5.34 -6.75 4.32
N LEU A 62 -4.80 -5.71 4.95
CA LEU A 62 -5.22 -4.33 4.70
C LEU A 62 -5.02 -3.93 3.24
N GLN A 63 -3.83 -4.17 2.67
CA GLN A 63 -3.54 -3.85 1.26
C GLN A 63 -4.56 -4.49 0.33
N ARG A 64 -4.82 -5.79 0.49
CA ARG A 64 -5.79 -6.52 -0.34
C ARG A 64 -7.21 -6.01 -0.15
N GLN A 65 -7.60 -5.68 1.07
CA GLN A 65 -8.91 -5.08 1.35
C GLN A 65 -9.09 -3.76 0.59
N LEU A 66 -8.10 -2.86 0.64
CA LEU A 66 -8.13 -1.58 -0.06
C LEU A 66 -8.12 -1.77 -1.59
N GLU A 67 -7.30 -2.70 -2.10
CA GLU A 67 -7.22 -3.04 -3.52
C GLU A 67 -8.55 -3.61 -4.05
N SER A 68 -9.16 -4.56 -3.32
CA SER A 68 -10.48 -5.11 -3.66
C SER A 68 -11.55 -4.02 -3.66
N ARG A 69 -11.53 -3.13 -2.66
CA ARG A 69 -12.48 -2.01 -2.61
C ARG A 69 -12.33 -1.06 -3.79
N ALA A 70 -11.09 -0.74 -4.17
CA ALA A 70 -10.83 0.09 -5.33
C ALA A 70 -11.28 -0.59 -6.63
N PHE A 71 -11.09 -1.90 -6.77
CA PHE A 71 -11.60 -2.66 -7.91
C PHE A 71 -13.13 -2.59 -8.03
N GLU A 72 -13.86 -2.69 -6.91
CA GLU A 72 -15.31 -2.52 -6.87
C GLU A 72 -15.74 -1.11 -7.29
N LEU A 73 -15.11 -0.09 -6.72
CA LEU A 73 -15.39 1.32 -7.04
C LEU A 73 -15.05 1.63 -8.51
N GLY A 74 -14.05 0.97 -9.06
CA GLY A 74 -13.67 0.99 -10.46
C GLY A 74 -14.67 0.31 -11.39
N GLY A 75 -15.59 -0.49 -10.87
CA GLY A 75 -16.61 -1.20 -11.66
C GLY A 75 -16.30 -2.64 -11.99
N CYS A 76 -15.40 -3.27 -11.24
CA CYS A 76 -15.05 -4.68 -11.39
C CYS A 76 -14.51 -5.06 -12.79
N ASN A 77 -13.89 -4.10 -13.49
CA ASN A 77 -13.40 -4.25 -14.87
C ASN A 77 -11.95 -3.74 -15.05
N TYR A 78 -11.22 -3.56 -13.94
CA TYR A 78 -9.86 -3.00 -13.87
C TYR A 78 -9.72 -1.52 -14.24
N GLU A 79 -10.80 -0.80 -14.55
CA GLU A 79 -10.75 0.65 -14.48
C GLU A 79 -10.44 1.07 -13.03
N ALA A 80 -9.62 2.10 -12.87
CA ALA A 80 -9.35 2.66 -11.54
C ALA A 80 -10.51 3.58 -11.14
N PRO A 81 -10.92 3.60 -9.86
CA PRO A 81 -11.84 4.64 -9.40
C PRO A 81 -11.14 6.00 -9.46
N GLY A 82 -11.86 7.06 -9.80
CA GLY A 82 -11.29 8.41 -9.84
C GLY A 82 -12.29 9.49 -9.50
N GLN A 83 -11.77 10.66 -9.17
CA GLN A 83 -12.57 11.83 -8.80
C GLN A 83 -11.77 13.10 -9.08
N LYS A 84 -12.45 14.15 -9.52
CA LYS A 84 -11.83 15.46 -9.68
C LYS A 84 -11.50 16.04 -8.30
N VAL A 85 -10.38 16.74 -8.19
CA VAL A 85 -9.90 17.34 -6.94
C VAL A 85 -10.94 18.30 -6.34
N GLY A 86 -11.58 19.13 -7.17
CA GLY A 86 -12.61 20.06 -6.70
C GLY A 86 -13.82 19.33 -6.09
N ASP A 87 -14.30 18.29 -6.77
CA ASP A 87 -15.44 17.49 -6.32
C ASP A 87 -15.09 16.68 -5.05
N PHE A 88 -13.86 16.14 -4.98
CA PHE A 88 -13.34 15.42 -3.82
C PHE A 88 -13.27 16.31 -2.57
N ILE A 89 -12.80 17.56 -2.71
CA ILE A 89 -12.77 18.55 -1.62
C ILE A 89 -14.20 18.93 -1.20
N ALA A 90 -15.12 19.08 -2.16
CA ALA A 90 -16.52 19.40 -1.90
C ALA A 90 -17.36 18.21 -1.37
N GLY A 91 -16.79 17.01 -1.32
CA GLY A 91 -17.50 15.79 -0.92
C GLY A 91 -18.62 15.38 -1.87
N GLN A 92 -18.45 15.62 -3.17
CA GLN A 92 -19.41 15.29 -4.22
C GLN A 92 -18.80 14.30 -5.22
N PRO A 93 -19.56 13.32 -5.74
CA PRO A 93 -19.06 12.43 -6.78
C PRO A 93 -18.85 13.17 -8.11
N SER A 94 -17.79 12.83 -8.84
CA SER A 94 -17.57 13.38 -10.18
C SER A 94 -18.42 12.65 -11.24
N SER A 95 -18.96 13.40 -12.20
CA SER A 95 -19.77 12.87 -13.31
C SER A 95 -19.11 12.99 -14.69
N GLY A 96 -18.02 13.75 -14.80
CA GLY A 96 -17.28 13.95 -16.04
C GLY A 96 -15.89 14.56 -15.80
N PHE A 97 -14.98 14.34 -16.74
CA PHE A 97 -13.64 14.93 -16.70
C PHE A 97 -13.68 16.42 -17.09
N GLY A 98 -12.70 17.17 -16.60
CA GLY A 98 -12.46 18.55 -17.01
C GLY A 98 -11.34 18.66 -18.04
N GLU A 99 -10.50 19.68 -17.94
CA GLU A 99 -9.35 19.86 -18.85
C GLU A 99 -8.27 18.76 -18.70
N VAL A 100 -8.15 18.16 -17.50
CA VAL A 100 -7.19 17.10 -17.23
C VAL A 100 -7.83 15.73 -17.47
N LEU A 101 -7.21 14.95 -18.36
CA LEU A 101 -7.61 13.58 -18.64
C LEU A 101 -6.70 12.58 -17.89
N PRO A 102 -7.25 11.48 -17.38
CA PRO A 102 -6.46 10.46 -16.68
C PRO A 102 -5.53 9.72 -17.64
N SER A 103 -4.35 9.35 -17.14
CA SER A 103 -3.35 8.58 -17.89
C SER A 103 -3.44 7.07 -17.70
N TYR A 104 -4.04 6.63 -16.58
CA TYR A 104 -4.17 5.21 -16.24
C TYR A 104 -4.95 4.42 -17.31
N LYS A 105 -4.49 3.20 -17.59
CA LYS A 105 -5.13 2.23 -18.49
C LYS A 105 -5.51 0.99 -17.70
N PRO A 106 -6.67 0.34 -17.95
CA PRO A 106 -7.55 0.48 -19.12
C PRO A 106 -8.39 1.77 -19.18
N GLY A 107 -8.72 2.37 -18.03
CA GLY A 107 -9.53 3.57 -17.94
C GLY A 107 -9.76 3.98 -16.49
N VAL A 108 -10.44 5.11 -16.29
CA VAL A 108 -10.80 5.60 -14.95
C VAL A 108 -12.30 5.79 -14.89
N ARG A 109 -12.93 5.15 -13.90
CA ARG A 109 -14.34 5.32 -13.61
C ARG A 109 -14.52 6.44 -12.58
N LEU A 110 -15.16 7.53 -13.00
CA LEU A 110 -15.47 8.63 -12.09
C LEU A 110 -16.55 8.25 -11.08
N GLY A 111 -16.38 8.71 -9.85
CA GLY A 111 -17.32 8.48 -8.75
C GLY A 111 -16.90 9.23 -7.49
N ASP A 112 -17.19 8.62 -6.34
CA ASP A 112 -16.75 9.09 -5.03
C ASP A 112 -15.62 8.19 -4.49
N LEU A 113 -14.48 8.79 -4.14
CA LEU A 113 -13.32 8.14 -3.55
C LEU A 113 -13.36 8.10 -2.02
N ALA A 114 -14.30 8.77 -1.36
CA ALA A 114 -14.46 8.70 0.10
C ALA A 114 -14.52 7.25 0.65
N PRO A 115 -15.14 6.26 0.00
CA PRO A 115 -15.13 4.88 0.47
C PRO A 115 -13.90 4.07 0.06
N ALA A 116 -12.90 4.67 -0.60
CA ALA A 116 -11.70 3.96 -1.08
C ALA A 116 -10.63 3.77 0.00
N LEU A 117 -10.59 4.66 1.00
CA LEU A 117 -9.63 4.66 2.09
C LEU A 117 -10.34 4.85 3.44
N PRO A 118 -9.68 4.57 4.57
CA PRO A 118 -10.20 4.91 5.88
C PRO A 118 -10.57 6.40 6.00
N PRO A 119 -11.61 6.77 6.79
CA PRO A 119 -12.09 8.15 6.86
C PRO A 119 -11.01 9.19 7.21
N TYR A 120 -10.12 8.86 8.15
CA TYR A 120 -9.03 9.77 8.54
C TYR A 120 -8.08 10.08 7.37
N ALA A 121 -7.86 9.12 6.47
CA ALA A 121 -6.99 9.31 5.31
C ALA A 121 -7.66 10.21 4.26
N ILE A 122 -8.97 10.02 4.05
CA ILE A 122 -9.76 10.90 3.18
C ILE A 122 -9.76 12.33 3.70
N GLU A 123 -9.97 12.53 5.00
CA GLU A 123 -9.95 13.84 5.65
C GLU A 123 -8.57 14.50 5.53
N ALA A 124 -7.49 13.76 5.81
CA ALA A 124 -6.13 14.25 5.68
C ALA A 124 -5.81 14.68 4.24
N ILE A 125 -6.23 13.90 3.24
CA ILE A 125 -6.02 14.24 1.82
C ILE A 125 -6.83 15.49 1.43
N ARG A 126 -8.08 15.62 1.90
CA ARG A 126 -8.92 16.81 1.65
C ARG A 126 -8.29 18.08 2.23
N GLU A 127 -7.69 18.01 3.40
CA GLU A 127 -6.97 19.14 4.01
C GLU A 127 -5.65 19.44 3.27
N ALA A 128 -4.92 18.39 2.88
CA ALA A 128 -3.59 18.51 2.27
C ALA A 128 -3.63 19.16 0.89
N LEU A 129 -4.65 18.89 0.07
CA LEU A 129 -4.76 19.41 -1.30
C LEU A 129 -4.69 20.96 -1.35
N PRO A 130 -5.59 21.72 -0.67
CA PRO A 130 -5.47 23.18 -0.59
C PRO A 130 -4.16 23.66 0.05
N ALA A 131 -3.62 22.91 1.03
CA ALA A 131 -2.35 23.25 1.66
C ALA A 131 -1.18 23.16 0.69
N PHE A 132 -1.19 22.17 -0.21
CA PHE A 132 -0.23 22.07 -1.29
C PHE A 132 -0.47 23.10 -2.39
N GLY A 133 -1.72 23.45 -2.71
CA GLY A 133 -2.06 24.53 -3.65
C GLY A 133 -1.44 25.87 -3.26
N ARG A 134 -1.33 26.15 -1.95
CA ARG A 134 -0.63 27.35 -1.42
C ARG A 134 0.90 27.31 -1.61
N LYS A 135 1.50 26.12 -1.71
CA LYS A 135 2.95 25.93 -1.87
C LYS A 135 3.36 25.76 -3.33
N ILE A 136 2.53 25.07 -4.11
CA ILE A 136 2.72 24.75 -5.51
C ILE A 136 1.47 25.21 -6.25
N LYS A 137 1.59 26.31 -6.98
CA LYS A 137 0.47 26.90 -7.71
C LYS A 137 -0.17 25.87 -8.64
N GLY A 138 -1.47 25.65 -8.48
CA GLY A 138 -2.27 24.74 -9.31
C GLY A 138 -2.28 23.28 -8.84
N TYR A 139 -1.66 22.95 -7.70
CA TYR A 139 -1.72 21.59 -7.15
C TYR A 139 -3.13 21.18 -6.71
N ASP A 140 -3.96 22.15 -6.34
CA ASP A 140 -5.38 21.99 -5.97
C ASP A 140 -6.35 22.36 -7.11
N MET A 141 -5.88 22.37 -8.36
CA MET A 141 -6.71 22.65 -9.53
C MET A 141 -7.96 21.76 -9.53
N ALA A 142 -9.14 22.38 -9.60
CA ALA A 142 -10.42 21.67 -9.47
C ALA A 142 -10.59 20.51 -10.47
N ASP A 143 -10.07 20.67 -11.69
CA ASP A 143 -10.16 19.70 -12.77
C ASP A 143 -9.07 18.61 -12.73
N ALA A 144 -8.07 18.71 -11.83
CA ALA A 144 -7.09 17.65 -11.64
C ALA A 144 -7.78 16.36 -11.18
N VAL A 145 -7.25 15.19 -11.56
CA VAL A 145 -7.89 13.89 -11.33
C VAL A 145 -7.10 13.08 -10.30
N LEU A 146 -7.74 12.75 -9.18
CA LEU A 146 -7.29 11.70 -8.27
C LEU A 146 -7.65 10.34 -8.88
N THR A 147 -6.71 9.40 -8.90
CA THR A 147 -6.89 8.09 -9.55
C THR A 147 -6.41 6.97 -8.63
N GLY A 148 -7.28 5.98 -8.40
CA GLY A 148 -6.94 4.74 -7.72
C GLY A 148 -6.60 4.88 -6.24
N VAL A 149 -6.00 3.80 -5.71
CA VAL A 149 -5.38 3.74 -4.38
C VAL A 149 -3.97 3.16 -4.55
N GLU A 150 -2.97 3.86 -4.03
CA GLU A 150 -1.57 3.43 -4.12
C GLU A 150 -1.20 2.67 -2.84
N THR A 151 -1.34 1.35 -2.84
CA THR A 151 -1.25 0.52 -1.62
C THR A 151 0.12 -0.10 -1.37
N ARG A 152 1.03 -0.08 -2.34
CA ARG A 152 2.31 -0.82 -2.32
C ARG A 152 3.52 0.10 -2.41
N THR A 153 3.55 1.14 -1.59
CA THR A 153 4.64 2.11 -1.51
C THR A 153 5.91 1.55 -0.85
N SER A 154 5.76 0.55 0.01
CA SER A 154 6.85 -0.23 0.61
C SER A 154 6.30 -1.57 1.11
N SER A 155 7.19 -2.52 1.44
CA SER A 155 6.75 -3.82 1.96
C SER A 155 6.03 -3.68 3.31
N PRO A 156 4.84 -4.30 3.47
CA PRO A 156 4.13 -4.32 4.75
C PRO A 156 4.75 -5.30 5.76
N LEU A 157 5.88 -5.92 5.40
CA LEU A 157 6.56 -6.95 6.15
C LEU A 157 8.06 -6.70 6.20
N ARG A 158 8.66 -7.11 7.33
CA ARG A 158 10.11 -7.18 7.47
C ARG A 158 10.53 -8.59 7.81
N ILE A 159 11.30 -9.22 6.93
CA ILE A 159 11.85 -10.56 7.14
C ILE A 159 13.22 -10.38 7.80
N THR A 160 13.25 -10.44 9.13
CA THR A 160 14.43 -10.07 9.91
C THR A 160 15.66 -10.93 9.59
N ARG A 161 16.78 -10.27 9.35
CA ARG A 161 18.10 -10.86 9.15
C ARG A 161 19.14 -10.22 10.08
N GLY A 162 20.21 -10.96 10.38
CA GLY A 162 21.35 -10.51 11.18
C GLY A 162 22.34 -9.66 10.38
N ASP A 163 23.44 -9.29 11.02
CA ASP A 163 24.52 -8.52 10.39
C ASP A 163 25.23 -9.31 9.28
N ASP A 164 25.18 -10.64 9.36
CA ASP A 164 25.62 -11.60 8.33
C ASP A 164 24.65 -11.71 7.14
N CYS A 165 23.60 -10.89 7.11
CA CYS A 165 22.52 -10.89 6.13
C CYS A 165 21.67 -12.18 6.08
N GLN A 166 21.84 -13.11 7.04
CA GLN A 166 21.05 -14.33 7.10
C GLN A 166 19.82 -14.16 7.99
N SER A 167 18.74 -14.89 7.67
CA SER A 167 17.56 -14.98 8.52
C SER A 167 17.94 -15.39 9.94
N LEU A 168 17.35 -14.71 10.94
CA LEU A 168 17.66 -14.96 12.35
C LEU A 168 17.35 -16.39 12.81
N ASN A 169 16.45 -17.09 12.12
CA ASN A 169 15.98 -18.43 12.50
C ASN A 169 16.16 -19.49 11.40
N THR A 170 16.77 -19.16 10.26
CA THR A 170 16.97 -20.10 9.14
C THR A 170 18.29 -19.81 8.46
N ARG A 171 19.33 -20.57 8.83
CA ARG A 171 20.65 -20.47 8.21
C ARG A 171 20.60 -20.84 6.73
N GLY A 172 21.36 -20.12 5.91
CA GLY A 172 21.36 -20.22 4.46
C GLY A 172 20.24 -19.43 3.74
N LEU A 173 19.29 -18.84 4.47
CA LEU A 173 18.28 -17.94 3.89
C LEU A 173 18.73 -16.49 4.04
N TYR A 174 18.77 -15.75 2.92
CA TYR A 174 19.22 -14.35 2.86
C TYR A 174 18.10 -13.40 2.41
N PRO A 175 17.27 -12.87 3.32
CA PRO A 175 16.25 -11.88 2.97
C PRO A 175 16.88 -10.61 2.40
N ALA A 176 16.40 -10.10 1.26
CA ALA A 176 17.00 -8.94 0.58
C ALA A 176 15.98 -8.04 -0.12
N GLY A 177 16.38 -6.79 -0.35
CA GLY A 177 15.64 -5.82 -1.15
C GLY A 177 14.34 -5.34 -0.50
N GLU A 178 13.45 -4.80 -1.33
CA GLU A 178 12.20 -4.19 -0.87
C GLU A 178 11.24 -5.22 -0.28
N GLY A 179 11.11 -6.41 -0.90
CA GLY A 179 10.23 -7.47 -0.41
C GLY A 179 10.56 -7.92 1.03
N ALA A 180 11.84 -7.93 1.40
CA ALA A 180 12.27 -8.24 2.77
C ALA A 180 12.19 -7.03 3.74
N GLY A 181 11.92 -5.83 3.23
CA GLY A 181 11.85 -4.59 4.01
C GLY A 181 13.19 -3.90 4.26
N TYR A 182 14.21 -4.14 3.41
CA TYR A 182 15.57 -3.56 3.55
C TYR A 182 15.92 -2.51 2.48
N ALA A 183 15.00 -2.22 1.57
CA ALA A 183 15.14 -1.21 0.52
C ALA A 183 13.79 -0.53 0.23
N GLY A 184 13.80 0.62 -0.46
CA GLY A 184 12.61 1.40 -0.80
C GLY A 184 12.67 2.02 -2.20
N GLY A 185 13.41 1.39 -3.11
CA GLY A 185 13.57 1.86 -4.49
C GLY A 185 14.76 1.21 -5.19
N ILE A 186 14.82 1.37 -6.52
CA ILE A 186 15.73 0.65 -7.43
C ILE A 186 17.18 0.67 -6.93
N LEU A 187 17.73 1.87 -6.67
CA LEU A 187 19.13 2.00 -6.25
C LEU A 187 19.39 1.31 -4.91
N SER A 188 18.52 1.56 -3.91
CA SER A 188 18.67 0.97 -2.58
C SER A 188 18.54 -0.57 -2.60
N ALA A 189 17.66 -1.12 -3.46
CA ALA A 189 17.50 -2.55 -3.63
C ALA A 189 18.74 -3.17 -4.30
N GLY A 190 19.33 -2.50 -5.30
CA GLY A 190 20.59 -2.92 -5.92
C GLY A 190 21.75 -2.93 -4.92
N VAL A 191 21.89 -1.86 -4.12
CA VAL A 191 22.92 -1.78 -3.07
C VAL A 191 22.74 -2.87 -2.02
N ASP A 192 21.50 -3.14 -1.59
CA ASP A 192 21.21 -4.23 -0.66
C ASP A 192 21.57 -5.60 -1.25
N GLY A 193 21.25 -5.82 -2.53
CA GLY A 193 21.59 -7.04 -3.26
C GLY A 193 23.10 -7.29 -3.32
N ILE A 194 23.92 -6.25 -3.54
CA ILE A 194 25.38 -6.36 -3.53
C ILE A 194 25.87 -6.80 -2.14
N LYS A 195 25.39 -6.16 -1.07
CA LYS A 195 25.79 -6.51 0.31
C LYS A 195 25.45 -7.97 0.64
N VAL A 196 24.25 -8.41 0.26
CA VAL A 196 23.80 -9.78 0.51
C VAL A 196 24.62 -10.79 -0.30
N ALA A 197 24.94 -10.47 -1.56
CA ALA A 197 25.81 -11.31 -2.39
C ALA A 197 27.23 -11.42 -1.81
N GLU A 198 27.80 -10.32 -1.32
CA GLU A 198 29.10 -10.32 -0.64
C GLU A 198 29.09 -11.15 0.65
N ALA A 199 28.03 -11.02 1.46
CA ALA A 199 27.88 -11.81 2.69
C ALA A 199 27.79 -13.31 2.40
N LEU A 200 26.96 -13.70 1.41
CA LEU A 200 26.85 -15.08 0.94
C LEU A 200 28.20 -15.61 0.44
N ALA A 201 28.93 -14.83 -0.36
CA ALA A 201 30.22 -15.25 -0.89
C ALA A 201 31.25 -15.52 0.23
N ARG A 202 31.27 -14.66 1.27
CA ARG A 202 32.14 -14.87 2.45
C ARG A 202 31.75 -16.14 3.21
N ASP A 203 30.47 -16.32 3.49
CA ASP A 203 29.95 -17.50 4.21
C ASP A 203 30.33 -18.80 3.49
N VAL A 204 30.19 -18.86 2.17
CA VAL A 204 30.59 -20.03 1.36
C VAL A 204 32.09 -20.27 1.38
N LEU A 205 32.91 -19.21 1.31
CA LEU A 205 34.37 -19.33 1.29
C LEU A 205 34.96 -19.68 2.66
N GLU A 206 34.36 -19.22 3.76
CA GLU A 206 34.80 -19.55 5.12
C GLU A 206 34.42 -20.99 5.53
N GLN A 207 33.43 -21.58 4.86
CA GLN A 207 33.00 -22.97 5.05
C GLN A 207 33.78 -23.99 4.18
N ALA A 208 34.60 -23.52 3.24
CA ALA A 208 35.40 -24.35 2.31
C ALA A 208 36.80 -24.65 2.86
#